data_AF-A0A3M8R606-F1
#
_entry.id   AF-A0A3M8R606-F1
#
_cell.length_a   1.000
_cell.length_b   1.000
_cell.length_c   1.000
_cell.angle_alpha   90.00
_cell.angle_beta   90.00
_cell.angle_gamma   90.00
#
_symmetry.space_group_name_H-M   'P 1'
#
loop_
_entity.id
_entity.type
_entity.pdbx_description
1 polymer ?
#
loop_
_entity_poly.entity_id
_entity_poly.type
_entity_poly.pdbx_seq_one_letter_code
_entity_poly.pdbx_strand_id
1 'polypeptide(L)' 'MEVLAKDSSGITLRFEKKDLSNLVEPIIKNAEQFGKETLDLVYLLAEQDYRIDDHFRQPPHPFGQ' A
#
# COMPACT_ATOMS: atom_id res chain seq x y z
N MET A 1 27.62 0.69 -12.61
CA MET A 1 27.77 1.89 -11.76
C MET A 1 29.25 2.25 -11.69
N GLU A 2 29.60 3.50 -11.98
CA GLU A 2 30.98 4.01 -11.92
C GLU A 2 31.04 5.32 -11.12
N VAL A 3 32.17 5.56 -10.44
CA VAL A 3 32.43 6.84 -9.74
C VAL A 3 33.16 7.75 -10.73
N LEU A 4 32.55 8.88 -11.08
CA LEU A 4 33.13 9.85 -12.02
C LEU A 4 34.03 10.87 -11.32
N ALA A 5 33.66 11.27 -10.11
CA ALA A 5 34.41 12.23 -9.32
C ALA A 5 34.13 11.99 -7.84
N LYS A 6 35.17 12.16 -7.03
CA LYS A 6 35.06 12.20 -5.57
C LYS A 6 36.00 13.28 -5.06
N ASP A 7 35.42 14.32 -4.48
CA ASP A 7 36.15 15.44 -3.88
C ASP A 7 35.60 15.71 -2.47
N SER A 8 36.12 16.76 -1.82
CA SER A 8 35.69 17.18 -0.48
C SER A 8 34.25 17.71 -0.44
N SER A 9 33.64 18.03 -1.58
CA SER A 9 32.28 18.53 -1.70
C SER A 9 31.25 17.46 -2.08
N GLY A 10 31.67 16.30 -2.60
CA GLY A 10 30.76 15.20 -2.85
C GLY A 10 31.30 14.07 -3.71
N ILE A 11 30.39 13.15 -4.07
CA ILE A 11 30.66 12.00 -4.93
C ILE A 11 29.68 12.05 -6.10
N THR A 12 30.21 12.02 -7.32
CA THR A 12 29.41 11.89 -8.54
C THR A 12 29.45 10.45 -9.02
N LEU A 13 28.29 9.82 -9.11
CA LEU A 13 28.11 8.46 -9.59
C LEU A 13 27.44 8.48 -10.97
N ARG A 14 27.94 7.70 -11.93
CA ARG A 14 27.22 7.39 -13.16
C ARG A 14 26.63 6.00 -13.07
N PHE A 15 25.34 5.92 -13.33
CA PHE A 15 24.61 4.67 -13.45
C PHE A 15 24.38 4.38 -14.92
N GLU A 16 24.54 3.12 -15.31
CA GLU A 16 24.00 2.66 -16.59
C GLU A 16 22.48 2.57 -16.45
N LYS A 17 21.75 2.75 -17.55
CA LYS A 17 20.28 2.68 -17.57
C LYS A 17 19.77 1.38 -16.92
N LYS A 18 20.44 0.25 -17.20
CA LYS A 18 20.09 -1.07 -16.65
C LYS A 18 20.22 -1.12 -15.12
N ASP A 19 21.26 -0.49 -14.57
CA ASP A 19 21.52 -0.48 -13.13
C ASP A 19 20.48 0.36 -12.41
N LEU A 20 20.08 1.48 -13.02
CA LEU A 20 19.04 2.35 -12.49
C LEU A 20 17.67 1.67 -12.53
N SER A 21 17.34 0.98 -13.63
CA SER A 21 16.13 0.17 -13.74
C SER A 21 16.05 -0.92 -12.67
N ASN A 22 17.13 -1.67 -12.44
CA ASN A 22 17.17 -2.71 -11.40
C ASN A 22 16.96 -2.16 -9.99
N LEU A 23 17.34 -0.90 -9.74
CA LEU A 23 17.16 -0.26 -8.43
C LEU A 23 15.73 0.29 -8.28
N VAL A 24 15.15 0.80 -9.36
CA VAL A 24 13.82 1.46 -9.34
C VAL A 24 12.68 0.45 -9.46
N GLU A 25 12.81 -0.62 -10.23
CA GLU A 25 11.75 -1.62 -10.45
C GLU A 25 11.19 -2.23 -9.15
N PRO A 26 12.03 -2.67 -8.18
CA PRO A 26 11.52 -3.19 -6.91
C PRO A 26 10.76 -2.12 -6.11
N ILE A 27 11.17 -0.86 -6.18
CA ILE A 27 10.50 0.25 -5.49
C ILE A 27 9.11 0.46 -6.08
N ILE A 28 9.00 0.50 -7.41
CA ILE A 28 7.71 0.62 -8.11
C ILE A 28 6.80 -0.55 -7.73
N LYS A 29 7.31 -1.78 -7.84
CA LYS A 29 6.53 -2.99 -7.53
C LYS A 29 6.02 -3.01 -6.09
N ASN A 30 6.85 -2.62 -5.13
CA ASN A 30 6.44 -2.57 -3.72
C ASN A 30 5.42 -1.45 -3.47
N ALA A 31 5.55 -0.31 -4.15
CA ALA A 31 4.58 0.79 -4.05
C ALA A 31 3.22 0.40 -4.64
N GLU A 32 3.20 -0.30 -5.77
CA GLU A 32 1.98 -0.85 -6.38
C GLU A 32 1.30 -1.87 -5.45
N GLN A 33 2.08 -2.78 -4.87
CA GLN A 33 1.58 -3.77 -3.91
C GLN A 33 0.99 -3.10 -2.66
N PHE A 34 1.70 -2.10 -2.11
CA PHE A 34 1.22 -1.33 -0.97
C PHE A 34 -0.10 -0.61 -1.26
N GLY A 35 -0.22 0.00 -2.45
CA GLY A 35 -1.46 0.65 -2.88
C GLY A 35 -2.63 -0.33 -2.96
N LYS A 36 -2.40 -1.52 -3.53
CA LYS A 36 -3.40 -2.59 -3.60
C LYS A 36 -3.84 -3.07 -2.21
N GLU A 37 -2.89 -3.37 -1.33
CA GLU A 37 -3.19 -3.83 0.03
C GLU A 37 -3.95 -2.78 0.85
N THR A 38 -3.62 -1.51 0.65
CA THR A 38 -4.34 -0.39 1.29
C THR A 38 -5.79 -0.33 0.80
N LEU A 39 -6.03 -0.50 -0.50
CA LEU A 39 -7.38 -0.53 -1.06
C LEU A 39 -8.18 -1.72 -0.53
N ASP A 40 -7.59 -2.91 -0.50
CA ASP A 40 -8.22 -4.12 0.05
C ASP A 40 -8.62 -3.91 1.52
N LEU A 41 -7.75 -3.29 2.31
CA LEU A 41 -8.05 -2.96 3.71
C LEU A 41 -9.21 -1.96 3.84
N VAL A 42 -9.26 -0.93 2.99
CA VAL A 42 -10.37 0.03 2.98
C VAL A 42 -11.70 -0.65 2.65
N TYR A 43 -11.72 -1.57 1.69
CA TYR A 43 -12.93 -2.34 1.37
C TYR A 43 -13.36 -3.22 2.54
N LEU A 44 -12.43 -3.92 3.19
CA LEU A 44 -12.75 -4.71 4.38
C LEU A 44 -13.34 -3.85 5.49
N LEU A 45 -12.79 -2.66 5.74
CA LEU A 45 -13.33 -1.73 6.74
C LEU A 45 -14.72 -1.24 6.36
N ALA A 46 -14.96 -0.90 5.09
CA ALA A 46 -16.29 -0.52 4.60
C ALA A 46 -17.31 -1.66 4.72
N GLU A 47 -16.92 -2.91 4.45
CA GLU A 47 -17.77 -4.08 4.67
C GLU A 47 -18.08 -4.27 6.16
N GLN A 48 -17.10 -4.06 7.04
CA GLN A 48 -17.34 -4.15 8.49
C GLN A 48 -18.30 -3.06 8.95
N ASP A 49 -18.16 -1.81 8.48
CA ASP A 49 -19.07 -0.71 8.80
C ASP A 49 -20.52 -1.07 8.43
N TYR A 50 -20.75 -1.58 7.21
CA TYR A 50 -22.06 -2.06 6.77
C TYR A 50 -22.61 -3.19 7.65
N ARG A 51 -21.77 -4.16 8.05
CA ARG A 51 -22.18 -5.28 8.91
C ARG A 51 -22.45 -4.88 10.35
N ILE A 52 -21.77 -3.85 10.85
CA ILE A 52 -21.94 -3.35 12.22
C ILE A 52 -23.28 -2.62 12.34
N ASP A 53 -23.74 -1.89 11.32
CA ASP A 53 -25.04 -1.22 11.40
C ASP A 53 -26.22 -2.22 11.32
N ASP A 54 -25.99 -3.37 10.67
CA ASP A 54 -26.92 -4.51 10.58
C ASP A 54 -26.91 -5.38 11.87
N HIS A 55 -26.81 -4.75 13.05
CA HIS A 55 -27.15 -5.39 14.30
C HIS A 55 -28.55 -5.98 14.15
N PHE A 56 -28.61 -7.31 14.08
CA PHE A 56 -29.85 -8.10 14.09
C PHE A 56 -30.78 -7.57 15.19
N ARG A 57 -31.72 -6.69 14.81
CA ARG A 57 -32.86 -6.34 15.64
C ARG A 57 -33.71 -7.58 15.64
N GLN A 58 -33.68 -8.36 16.73
CA GLN A 58 -34.73 -9.34 16.98
C GLN A 58 -36.05 -8.61 16.73
N PRO A 59 -36.88 -9.04 15.77
CA PRO A 59 -38.19 -8.45 15.62
C PRO A 59 -38.89 -8.58 16.97
N PRO A 60 -39.57 -7.54 17.47
CA PRO A 60 -40.28 -7.62 18.73
C PRO A 60 -41.13 -8.89 18.68
N HIS A 61 -40.91 -9.79 19.65
CA HIS A 61 -41.58 -11.09 19.68
C HIS A 61 -43.07 -10.88 19.39
N PRO A 62 -43.67 -11.59 18.41
CA PRO A 62 -45.08 -11.38 18.04
C PRO A 62 -46.07 -11.73 19.18
N PHE A 63 -45.55 -12.21 20.31
CA PHE A 63 -46.29 -12.46 21.53
C PHE A 63 -45.62 -11.67 22.66
N GLY A 64 -46.12 -10.45 22.87
CA GLY A 64 -45.75 -9.61 24.00
C GLY A 64 -46.07 -10.25 25.36
N GLN A 65 -45.38 -9.77 26.39
CA GLN A 65 -45.92 -9.74 27.75
C GLN A 65 -46.54 -8.36 27.99
#